data_AF-A0A9Q0E005-F1
#
_entry.id   AF-A0A9Q0E005-F1
#
_cell.length_a   1.000
_cell.length_b   1.000
_cell.length_c   1.000
_cell.angle_alpha   90.00
_cell.angle_beta   90.00
_cell.angle_gamma   90.00
#
_symmetry.space_group_name_H-M   'P 1'
#
loop_
_entity.id
_entity.type
_entity.pdbx_description
1 polymer ?
#
loop_
_entity_poly.entity_id
_entity_poly.type
_entity_poly.pdbx_seq_one_letter_code
_entity_poly.pdbx_strand_id
1 'polypeptide(L)'
;MTPTDPRVLPQDLWGGVCVEPGPVWHVNRQVVEQVWRDEVKATYGEREEGIRRQYAAYVAMAHTGSRAQEFRRTFEREKGELGLDVLYRGVGGGLVFGRPLLEVHRELCGGSRVAMETRCAHLLTVLGMGLVALVAYTAVTEDDQEQVERKWAPRVEEVWAKMEEVLCRCS
;
A
#
# COMPACT_ATOMS: atom_id res chain seq x y z
N MET A 1 -0.46 65.96 49.50
CA MET A 1 0.43 64.81 49.25
C MET A 1 -0.23 63.60 49.90
N THR A 2 -0.97 62.88 49.07
CA THR A 2 -1.82 61.72 49.39
C THR A 2 -1.01 60.41 49.32
N PRO A 3 -1.53 59.32 49.89
CA PRO A 3 -0.74 58.27 50.54
C PRO A 3 -0.28 57.14 49.62
N THR A 4 0.75 56.44 50.10
CA THR A 4 1.47 55.30 49.53
C THR A 4 0.56 54.09 49.27
N ASP A 5 0.53 53.58 48.05
CA ASP A 5 -0.15 52.35 47.62
C ASP A 5 0.73 51.11 47.93
N PRO A 6 0.24 50.10 48.68
CA PRO A 6 1.04 48.96 49.09
C PRO A 6 1.05 47.76 48.10
N ARG A 7 0.85 47.97 46.79
CA ARG A 7 0.82 46.87 45.81
C ARG A 7 1.85 46.93 44.68
N VAL A 8 3.06 47.40 44.97
CA VAL A 8 4.21 47.19 44.07
C VAL A 8 5.08 46.08 44.66
N LEU A 9 4.88 44.85 44.17
CA LEU A 9 5.83 43.76 44.39
C LEU A 9 7.09 44.01 43.56
N PRO A 10 8.29 43.72 44.09
CA PRO A 10 9.55 43.91 43.36
C PRO A 10 9.57 43.05 42.09
N GLN A 11 10.03 43.62 40.98
CA GLN A 11 10.06 43.02 39.65
C GLN A 11 11.27 42.10 39.42
N ASP A 12 11.84 41.54 40.48
CA ASP A 12 13.17 40.95 40.49
C ASP A 12 13.24 39.55 41.17
N LEU A 13 12.14 38.80 41.14
CA LEU A 13 12.07 37.41 41.62
C LEU A 13 11.60 36.38 40.57
N TRP A 14 11.79 36.67 39.29
CA TRP A 14 11.89 35.61 38.28
C TRP A 14 13.34 35.52 37.84
N GLY A 15 14.14 34.86 38.69
CA GLY A 15 15.41 34.30 38.25
C GLY A 15 15.13 33.46 37.02
N GLY A 16 15.58 33.95 35.87
CA GLY A 16 15.37 33.33 34.58
C GLY A 16 15.98 31.94 34.57
N VAL A 17 15.16 30.93 34.84
CA VAL A 17 15.36 29.63 34.23
C VAL A 17 14.86 29.81 32.81
N CYS A 18 15.79 30.17 31.91
CA CYS A 18 15.64 29.78 30.52
C CYS A 18 15.47 28.27 30.56
N VAL A 19 14.23 27.79 30.44
CA VAL A 19 14.00 26.39 30.08
C VAL A 19 14.52 26.29 28.66
N GLU A 20 15.78 25.88 28.54
CA GLU A 20 16.38 25.48 27.28
C GLU A 20 15.38 24.54 26.60
N PRO A 21 14.91 24.85 25.37
CA PRO A 21 14.05 23.92 24.66
C PRO A 21 14.81 22.58 24.58
N GLY A 22 14.24 21.55 25.20
CA GLY A 22 14.81 20.21 25.21
C GLY A 22 15.09 19.73 23.79
N PRO A 23 15.97 18.72 23.61
CA PRO A 23 16.46 18.32 22.30
C PRO A 23 15.29 18.11 21.34
N VAL A 24 15.28 18.90 20.27
CA VAL A 24 14.42 18.68 19.11
C VAL A 24 14.62 17.23 18.71
N TRP A 25 13.57 16.42 18.81
CA TRP A 25 13.62 15.03 18.37
C TRP A 25 14.01 15.06 16.90
N HIS A 26 15.20 14.59 16.57
CA HIS A 26 15.55 14.34 15.18
C HIS A 26 14.99 12.97 14.85
N VAL A 27 13.83 12.94 14.18
CA VAL A 27 13.34 11.69 13.60
C VAL A 27 14.34 11.25 12.56
N ASN A 28 14.91 10.07 12.77
CA ASN A 28 15.79 9.45 11.79
C ASN A 28 14.94 9.04 10.58
N ARG A 29 15.11 9.76 9.47
CA ARG A 29 14.37 9.50 8.22
C ARG A 29 14.48 8.05 7.77
N GLN A 30 15.65 7.42 7.95
CA GLN A 30 15.86 6.02 7.60
C GLN A 30 14.99 5.07 8.43
N VAL A 31 14.79 5.38 9.73
CA VAL A 31 13.93 4.58 10.60
C VAL A 31 12.47 4.69 10.18
N VAL A 32 12.01 5.89 9.80
CA VAL A 32 10.63 6.09 9.32
C VAL A 32 10.39 5.36 8.00
N GLU A 33 11.32 5.51 7.05
CA GLU A 33 11.22 4.81 5.76
C GLU A 33 11.21 3.29 5.96
N GLN A 34 11.99 2.77 6.92
CA GLN A 34 12.01 1.35 7.24
C GLN A 34 10.66 0.88 7.80
N VAL A 35 10.07 1.63 8.74
CA VAL A 35 8.73 1.32 9.28
C VAL A 35 7.67 1.30 8.18
N TRP A 36 7.71 2.24 7.24
CA TRP A 36 6.77 2.23 6.10
C TRP A 36 6.98 1.03 5.18
N ARG A 37 8.23 0.66 4.90
CA ARG A 37 8.54 -0.55 4.10
C ARG A 37 8.03 -1.81 4.80
N ASP A 38 8.24 -1.91 6.11
CA ASP A 38 7.82 -3.06 6.90
C ASP A 38 6.30 -3.18 6.98
N GLU A 39 5.58 -2.07 7.11
CA GLU A 39 4.11 -2.06 7.09
C GLU A 39 3.55 -2.45 5.72
N VAL A 40 4.07 -1.86 4.64
CA VAL A 40 3.67 -2.24 3.28
C VAL A 40 3.93 -3.73 3.06
N LYS A 41 5.09 -4.24 3.51
CA LYS A 41 5.42 -5.66 3.42
C LYS A 41 4.47 -6.52 4.27
N ALA A 42 4.14 -6.10 5.49
CA ALA A 42 3.22 -6.83 6.36
C ALA A 42 1.80 -6.87 5.80
N THR A 43 1.34 -5.77 5.19
CA THR A 43 -0.01 -5.63 4.64
C THR A 43 -0.18 -6.36 3.31
N TYR A 44 0.76 -6.17 2.39
CA TYR A 44 0.63 -6.62 1.00
C TYR A 44 1.51 -7.82 0.67
N GLY A 45 2.64 -8.04 1.37
CA GLY A 45 3.62 -9.07 1.03
C GLY A 45 3.01 -10.47 0.94
N GLU A 46 2.30 -10.90 1.98
CA GLU A 46 1.64 -12.22 1.97
C GLU A 46 0.55 -12.32 0.89
N ARG A 47 -0.08 -11.19 0.52
CA ARG A 47 -1.11 -11.14 -0.51
C ARG A 47 -0.51 -11.28 -1.90
N GLU A 48 0.59 -10.59 -2.16
CA GLU A 48 1.33 -10.73 -3.41
C GLU A 48 1.91 -12.15 -3.55
N GLU A 49 2.45 -12.71 -2.48
CA GLU A 49 2.96 -14.08 -2.49
C GLU A 49 1.86 -15.12 -2.73
N GLY A 50 0.69 -14.95 -2.09
CA GLY A 50 -0.50 -15.75 -2.37
C GLY A 50 -0.89 -15.72 -3.85
N ILE A 51 -0.95 -14.52 -4.45
CA ILE A 51 -1.24 -14.35 -5.88
C ILE A 51 -0.20 -15.05 -6.76
N ARG A 52 1.10 -14.92 -6.43
CA ARG A 52 2.16 -15.62 -7.17
C ARG A 52 2.01 -17.14 -7.09
N ARG A 53 1.62 -17.68 -5.92
CA ARG A 53 1.34 -19.11 -5.76
C ARG A 53 0.13 -19.56 -6.58
N GLN A 54 -0.95 -18.78 -6.59
CA GLN A 54 -2.13 -19.03 -7.44
C GLN A 54 -1.75 -19.07 -8.93
N TYR A 55 -1.00 -18.06 -9.39
CA TYR A 55 -0.55 -17.97 -10.78
C TYR A 55 0.40 -19.12 -11.14
N ALA A 56 1.33 -19.49 -10.26
CA ALA A 56 2.22 -20.64 -10.49
C ALA A 56 1.43 -21.95 -10.64
N ALA A 57 0.39 -22.16 -9.84
CA ALA A 57 -0.48 -23.31 -9.96
C ALA A 57 -1.29 -23.30 -11.27
N TYR A 58 -1.77 -22.13 -11.70
CA TYR A 58 -2.39 -21.94 -13.02
C TYR A 58 -1.42 -22.30 -14.14
N VAL A 59 -0.20 -21.75 -14.13
CA VAL A 59 0.84 -22.02 -15.12
C VAL A 59 1.12 -23.53 -15.18
N ALA A 60 1.25 -24.18 -14.03
CA ALA A 60 1.44 -25.62 -13.96
C ALA A 60 0.28 -26.39 -14.61
N MET A 61 -0.97 -26.05 -14.27
CA MET A 61 -2.16 -26.64 -14.88
C MET A 61 -2.16 -26.45 -16.40
N ALA A 62 -1.98 -25.22 -16.87
CA ALA A 62 -1.99 -24.85 -18.29
C ALA A 62 -0.93 -25.58 -19.11
N HIS A 63 0.28 -25.76 -18.56
CA HIS A 63 1.37 -26.48 -19.23
C HIS A 63 1.09 -27.98 -19.38
N THR A 64 0.38 -28.58 -18.42
CA THR A 64 0.14 -30.04 -18.43
C THR A 64 -1.22 -30.45 -18.96
N GLY A 65 -2.14 -29.51 -19.23
CA GLY A 65 -3.52 -29.80 -19.61
C GLY A 65 -4.30 -30.63 -18.56
N SER A 66 -3.77 -30.73 -17.35
CA SER A 66 -4.30 -31.52 -16.23
C SER A 66 -4.02 -30.76 -14.92
N ARG A 67 -4.37 -31.30 -13.75
CA ARG A 67 -4.20 -30.65 -12.43
C ARG A 67 -5.18 -29.50 -12.12
N ALA A 68 -6.32 -29.46 -12.80
CA ALA A 68 -7.39 -28.50 -12.50
C ALA A 68 -7.83 -28.50 -11.02
N GLN A 69 -7.94 -29.70 -10.41
CA GLN A 69 -8.27 -29.80 -8.98
C GLN A 69 -7.18 -29.27 -8.05
N GLU A 70 -5.90 -29.46 -8.39
CA GLU A 70 -4.78 -28.94 -7.59
C GLU A 70 -4.71 -27.41 -7.66
N PHE A 71 -4.89 -26.86 -8.87
CA PHE A 71 -5.02 -25.43 -9.08
C PHE A 71 -6.18 -24.86 -8.28
N ARG A 72 -7.37 -25.45 -8.37
CA ARG A 72 -8.56 -25.03 -7.61
C ARG A 72 -8.30 -25.01 -6.11
N ARG A 73 -7.75 -26.10 -5.55
CA ARG A 73 -7.41 -26.19 -4.11
C ARG A 73 -6.39 -25.13 -3.70
N THR A 74 -5.39 -24.89 -4.55
CA THR A 74 -4.40 -23.83 -4.29
C THR A 74 -5.08 -22.47 -4.31
N PHE A 75 -5.93 -22.19 -5.29
CA PHE A 75 -6.65 -20.91 -5.39
C PHE A 75 -7.49 -20.62 -4.15
N GLU A 76 -8.30 -21.60 -3.71
CA GLU A 76 -9.12 -21.52 -2.51
C GLU A 76 -8.26 -21.37 -1.24
N ARG A 77 -7.17 -22.14 -1.10
CA ARG A 77 -6.24 -22.08 0.04
C ARG A 77 -5.58 -20.71 0.19
N GLU A 78 -5.18 -20.10 -0.92
CA GLU A 78 -4.57 -18.76 -0.94
C GLU A 78 -5.61 -17.62 -0.78
N LYS A 79 -6.83 -17.95 -0.33
CA LYS A 79 -7.94 -17.01 -0.05
C LYS A 79 -8.52 -16.36 -1.31
N GLY A 80 -8.45 -17.04 -2.46
CA GLY A 80 -9.10 -16.65 -3.70
C GLY A 80 -8.80 -15.22 -4.13
N GLU A 81 -9.84 -14.44 -4.42
CA GLU A 81 -9.73 -13.05 -4.88
C GLU A 81 -9.35 -12.04 -3.78
N LEU A 82 -9.25 -12.44 -2.51
CA LEU A 82 -8.98 -11.51 -1.41
C LEU A 82 -7.65 -10.75 -1.60
N GLY A 83 -6.63 -11.40 -2.17
CA GLY A 83 -5.37 -10.73 -2.48
C GLY A 83 -5.54 -9.60 -3.49
N LEU A 84 -6.33 -9.84 -4.55
CA LEU A 84 -6.66 -8.84 -5.57
C LEU A 84 -7.45 -7.68 -4.98
N ASP A 85 -8.47 -7.96 -4.16
CA ASP A 85 -9.28 -6.92 -3.52
C ASP A 85 -8.45 -6.01 -2.60
N VAL A 86 -7.51 -6.60 -1.84
CA VAL A 86 -6.60 -5.83 -0.98
C VAL A 86 -5.66 -4.96 -1.80
N LEU A 87 -5.06 -5.49 -2.88
CA LEU A 87 -4.22 -4.71 -3.78
C LEU A 87 -4.98 -3.57 -4.46
N TYR A 88 -6.17 -3.86 -5.01
CA TYR A 88 -7.03 -2.86 -5.62
C TYR A 88 -7.38 -1.76 -4.64
N ARG A 89 -7.79 -2.10 -3.41
CA ARG A 89 -8.07 -1.09 -2.38
C ARG A 89 -6.82 -0.28 -2.07
N GLY A 90 -5.67 -0.91 -1.84
CA GLY A 90 -4.43 -0.21 -1.54
C GLY A 90 -4.07 0.84 -2.59
N VAL A 91 -4.08 0.45 -3.87
CA VAL A 91 -3.84 1.37 -5.00
C VAL A 91 -4.96 2.41 -5.12
N GLY A 92 -6.20 1.99 -4.89
CA GLY A 92 -7.43 2.76 -4.91
C GLY A 92 -7.60 3.80 -3.81
N GLY A 93 -6.60 4.01 -2.94
CA GLY A 93 -6.70 4.98 -1.83
C GLY A 93 -7.01 4.35 -0.47
N GLY A 94 -6.96 3.02 -0.39
CA GLY A 94 -6.82 2.28 0.85
C GLY A 94 -5.57 2.73 1.60
N LEU A 95 -5.70 2.84 2.92
CA LEU A 95 -4.77 3.58 3.73
C LEU A 95 -3.74 2.66 4.39
N VAL A 96 -2.46 2.92 4.17
CA VAL A 96 -1.31 2.42 4.94
C VAL A 96 -0.93 3.52 5.91
N PHE A 97 -1.05 3.28 7.22
CA PHE A 97 -0.91 4.33 8.25
C PHE A 97 -1.78 5.57 8.00
N GLY A 98 -3.00 5.40 7.49
CA GLY A 98 -3.88 6.54 7.18
C GLY A 98 -3.51 7.28 5.87
N ARG A 99 -2.62 6.71 5.04
CA ARG A 99 -2.12 7.33 3.79
C ARG A 99 -2.31 6.43 2.57
N PRO A 100 -2.58 6.96 1.37
CA PRO A 100 -2.69 6.15 0.16
C PRO A 100 -1.38 5.38 -0.13
N LEU A 101 -1.48 4.10 -0.53
CA LEU A 101 -0.32 3.24 -0.80
C LEU A 101 0.66 3.86 -1.81
N LEU A 102 0.15 4.40 -2.91
CA LEU A 102 0.98 4.98 -3.96
C LEU A 102 1.74 6.23 -3.49
N GLU A 103 1.16 7.01 -2.57
CA GLU A 103 1.83 8.17 -1.98
C GLU A 103 2.96 7.74 -1.05
N VAL A 104 2.75 6.69 -0.24
CA VAL A 104 3.81 6.07 0.57
C VAL A 104 4.94 5.56 -0.33
N HIS A 105 4.62 4.90 -1.44
CA HIS A 105 5.64 4.47 -2.40
C HIS A 105 6.38 5.63 -3.06
N ARG A 106 5.71 6.72 -3.45
CA ARG A 106 6.37 7.90 -4.02
C ARG A 106 7.43 8.45 -3.09
N GLU A 107 7.13 8.53 -1.79
CA GLU A 107 8.09 9.00 -0.79
C GLU A 107 9.24 8.01 -0.56
N LEU A 108 8.96 6.71 -0.51
CA LEU A 108 10.00 5.67 -0.42
C LEU A 108 10.91 5.62 -1.66
N CYS A 109 10.43 6.12 -2.80
CA CYS A 109 11.16 6.31 -4.05
C CYS A 109 11.86 7.67 -4.15
N GLY A 110 11.75 8.52 -3.13
CA GLY A 110 12.35 9.86 -3.12
C GLY A 110 11.80 10.79 -4.20
N GLY A 111 10.57 10.55 -4.68
CA GLY A 111 9.98 11.30 -5.79
C GLY A 111 10.50 10.95 -7.18
N SER A 112 11.47 10.03 -7.31
CA SER A 112 12.02 9.62 -8.59
C SER A 112 10.99 8.92 -9.46
N ARG A 113 10.75 9.47 -10.66
CA ARG A 113 9.84 8.86 -11.65
C ARG A 113 10.24 7.43 -12.02
N VAL A 114 11.51 7.18 -12.33
CA VAL A 114 12.01 5.84 -12.74
C VAL A 114 11.80 4.79 -11.64
N ALA A 115 12.08 5.16 -10.38
CA ALA A 115 11.88 4.28 -9.25
C ALA A 115 10.38 4.00 -9.03
N MET A 116 9.52 5.01 -9.20
CA MET A 116 8.08 4.86 -9.09
C MET A 116 7.49 4.01 -10.23
N GLU A 117 7.94 4.20 -11.48
CA GLU A 117 7.53 3.39 -12.63
C GLU A 117 7.85 1.91 -12.40
N THR A 118 9.03 1.61 -11.85
CA THR A 118 9.42 0.24 -11.49
C THR A 118 8.46 -0.36 -10.44
N ARG A 119 8.02 0.44 -9.46
CA ARG A 119 7.04 0.01 -8.46
C ARG A 119 5.64 -0.17 -9.02
N CYS A 120 5.16 0.75 -9.85
CA CYS A 120 3.89 0.63 -10.55
C CYS A 120 3.88 -0.63 -11.43
N ALA A 121 4.95 -0.87 -12.21
CA ALA A 121 5.08 -2.06 -13.05
C ALA A 121 5.02 -3.37 -12.24
N HIS A 122 5.67 -3.40 -11.07
CA HIS A 122 5.59 -4.54 -10.15
C HIS A 122 4.14 -4.78 -9.67
N LEU A 123 3.45 -3.73 -9.20
CA LEU A 123 2.06 -3.83 -8.74
C LEU A 123 1.12 -4.31 -9.85
N LEU A 124 1.26 -3.76 -11.06
CA LEU A 124 0.49 -4.18 -12.23
C LEU A 124 0.76 -5.64 -12.62
N THR A 125 2.02 -6.07 -12.52
CA THR A 125 2.40 -7.46 -12.80
C THR A 125 1.71 -8.42 -11.83
N VAL A 126 1.73 -8.11 -10.53
CA VAL A 126 1.05 -8.93 -9.52
C VAL A 126 -0.46 -8.90 -9.73
N LEU A 127 -1.06 -7.74 -9.98
CA LEU A 127 -2.50 -7.64 -10.26
C LEU A 127 -2.89 -8.48 -11.48
N GLY A 128 -2.12 -8.40 -12.57
CA GLY A 128 -2.34 -9.19 -13.78
C GLY A 128 -2.23 -10.70 -13.53
N MET A 129 -1.23 -11.15 -12.77
CA MET A 129 -1.10 -12.56 -12.37
C MET A 129 -2.35 -13.07 -11.64
N GLY A 130 -2.88 -12.27 -10.70
CA GLY A 130 -4.07 -12.65 -9.96
C GLY A 130 -5.34 -12.65 -10.83
N LEU A 131 -5.49 -11.69 -11.75
CA LEU A 131 -6.62 -11.65 -12.69
C LEU A 131 -6.63 -12.86 -13.61
N VAL A 132 -5.47 -13.24 -14.16
CA VAL A 132 -5.35 -14.45 -14.99
C VAL A 132 -5.72 -15.69 -14.18
N ALA A 133 -5.22 -15.80 -12.94
CA ALA A 133 -5.58 -16.90 -12.05
C ALA A 133 -7.08 -16.92 -11.73
N LEU A 134 -7.72 -15.76 -11.50
CA LEU A 134 -9.15 -15.68 -11.23
C LEU A 134 -10.00 -16.11 -12.44
N VAL A 135 -9.69 -15.63 -13.64
CA VAL A 135 -10.38 -16.04 -14.87
C VAL A 135 -10.23 -17.55 -15.08
N ALA A 136 -9.01 -18.08 -14.90
CA ALA A 136 -8.76 -19.52 -14.99
C ALA A 136 -9.55 -20.32 -13.94
N TYR A 137 -9.67 -19.82 -12.72
CA TYR A 137 -10.47 -20.44 -11.67
C TYR A 137 -11.94 -20.51 -12.09
N THR A 138 -12.52 -19.40 -12.54
CA THR A 138 -13.91 -19.37 -13.00
C THR A 138 -14.16 -20.26 -14.21
N ALA A 139 -13.19 -20.41 -15.11
CA ALA A 139 -13.27 -21.37 -16.21
C ALA A 139 -13.32 -22.81 -15.71
N VAL A 140 -12.52 -23.16 -14.70
CA VAL A 140 -12.45 -24.51 -14.13
C VAL A 140 -13.68 -24.87 -13.29
N THR A 141 -14.29 -23.89 -12.63
CA THR A 141 -15.49 -24.10 -11.83
C THR A 141 -16.79 -23.95 -12.60
N GLU A 142 -16.72 -23.63 -13.91
CA GLU A 142 -17.87 -23.32 -14.76
C GLU A 142 -18.72 -22.16 -14.19
N ASP A 143 -18.06 -21.23 -13.49
CA ASP A 143 -18.67 -20.01 -12.94
C ASP A 143 -18.80 -18.91 -14.01
N ASP A 144 -19.54 -17.86 -13.68
CA ASP A 144 -19.82 -16.73 -14.56
C ASP A 144 -18.58 -15.84 -14.78
N GLN A 145 -17.92 -16.03 -15.93
CA GLN A 145 -16.78 -15.22 -16.38
C GLN A 145 -17.17 -13.76 -16.69
N GLU A 146 -18.39 -13.51 -17.17
CA GLU A 146 -18.86 -12.16 -17.49
C GLU A 146 -18.99 -11.33 -16.21
N GLN A 147 -19.39 -11.96 -15.10
CA GLN A 147 -19.39 -11.31 -13.79
C GLN A 147 -17.98 -10.87 -13.36
N VAL A 148 -16.96 -11.71 -13.59
CA VAL A 148 -15.56 -11.36 -13.29
C VAL A 148 -15.11 -10.17 -14.13
N GLU A 149 -15.37 -10.19 -15.43
CA GLU A 149 -15.01 -9.10 -16.35
C GLU A 149 -15.68 -7.79 -15.94
N ARG A 150 -16.99 -7.81 -15.73
CA ARG A 150 -17.77 -6.63 -15.29
C ARG A 150 -17.29 -6.07 -13.95
N LYS A 151 -16.81 -6.91 -13.03
CA LYS A 151 -16.24 -6.47 -11.75
C LYS A 151 -14.85 -5.87 -11.91
N TRP A 152 -13.98 -6.52 -12.69
CA TRP A 152 -12.55 -6.21 -12.69
C TRP A 152 -12.12 -5.24 -13.78
N ALA A 153 -12.76 -5.22 -14.96
CA ALA A 153 -12.44 -4.27 -16.02
C ALA A 153 -12.40 -2.80 -15.54
N PRO A 154 -13.46 -2.25 -14.91
CA PRO A 154 -13.43 -0.84 -14.45
C PRO A 154 -12.42 -0.61 -13.31
N ARG A 155 -12.13 -1.64 -12.50
CA ARG A 155 -11.16 -1.54 -11.39
C ARG A 155 -9.73 -1.45 -11.89
N VAL A 156 -9.41 -2.15 -12.98
CA VAL A 156 -8.08 -2.09 -13.58
C VAL A 156 -7.88 -0.72 -14.25
N GLU A 157 -8.91 -0.17 -14.89
CA GLU A 157 -8.90 1.22 -15.38
C GLU A 157 -8.63 2.23 -14.28
N GLU A 158 -9.31 2.11 -13.13
CA GLU A 158 -9.07 2.97 -11.98
C GLU A 158 -7.64 2.83 -11.42
N VAL A 159 -7.11 1.61 -11.37
CA VAL A 159 -5.73 1.34 -10.95
C VAL A 159 -4.74 2.03 -11.88
N TRP A 160 -4.91 1.92 -13.20
CA TRP A 160 -4.06 2.59 -14.16
C TRP A 160 -4.11 4.11 -14.02
N ALA A 161 -5.31 4.68 -13.91
CA ALA A 161 -5.49 6.13 -13.74
C ALA A 161 -4.79 6.66 -12.47
N LYS A 162 -4.91 5.94 -11.34
CA LYS A 162 -4.25 6.34 -10.08
C LYS A 162 -2.73 6.23 -10.14
N MET A 163 -2.19 5.23 -10.82
CA MET A 163 -0.76 5.12 -11.04
C MET A 163 -0.25 6.28 -11.91
N GLU A 164 -0.96 6.62 -12.98
CA GLU A 164 -0.62 7.75 -13.86
C GLU A 164 -0.66 9.08 -13.09
N GLU A 165 -1.70 9.31 -12.29
CA GLU A 165 -1.83 10.50 -11.43
C GLU A 165 -0.60 10.69 -10.53
N VAL A 166 -0.11 9.63 -9.89
CA VAL A 166 1.05 9.70 -9.00
C VAL A 166 2.35 9.86 -9.79
N LEU A 167 2.48 9.22 -10.95
CA LEU A 167 3.64 9.38 -11.83
C LEU A 167 3.76 10.81 -12.38
N CYS A 168 2.64 11.48 -12.67
CA CYS A 168 2.64 12.89 -13.06
C CYS A 168 3.15 13.83 -11.95
N ARG A 169 3.13 13.38 -10.68
CA ARG A 169 3.67 14.12 -9.53
C ARG A 169 5.12 13.76 -9.21
N CYS A 170 5.72 12.82 -9.93
CA CYS A 170 7.13 12.48 -9.80
C CYS A 170 8.01 13.44 -10.62
N SER A 171 9.23 13.67 -10.13
CA SER A 171 10.27 14.47 -10.77
C SER A 171 11.25 13.62 -11.58
#